data_AF-A0A923YKL1-F1
#
_entry.id   AF-A0A923YKL1-F1
#
_cell.length_a   1.000
_cell.length_b   1.000
_cell.length_c   1.000
_cell.angle_alpha   90.00
_cell.angle_beta   90.00
_cell.angle_gamma   90.00
#
_symmetry.space_group_name_H-M   'P 1'
#
loop_
_entity.id
_entity.type
_entity.pdbx_description
1 polymer ?
#
loop_
_entity_poly.entity_id
_entity_poly.type
_entity_poly.pdbx_seq_one_letter_code
_entity_poly.pdbx_strand_id
1 'polypeptide(L)'
;MTKTSGSHALKEFTKAPLTEEGLTETVQKINAGSDEFGLLSHPGRVALVQKVTEQWEQEFVAGFHVSNDLNKAGEEYAAIEQEDKCPSLSDPVREALLRRFDDLHGDGGPRVWPDFNKK
;
A
#
# COMPACT_ATOMS: atom_id res chain seq x y z
N MET A 1 -8.41 39.56 -10.23
CA MET A 1 -8.22 38.17 -10.70
C MET A 1 -7.03 37.58 -9.96
N THR A 2 -7.24 36.63 -9.05
CA THR A 2 -6.18 35.73 -8.54
C THR A 2 -6.80 34.35 -8.35
N LYS A 3 -6.79 33.58 -9.44
CA LYS A 3 -6.94 32.12 -9.41
C LYS A 3 -5.62 31.51 -8.93
N THR A 4 -5.69 30.27 -8.45
CA THR A 4 -4.60 29.32 -8.09
C THR A 4 -4.09 29.33 -6.66
N SER A 5 -4.88 28.75 -5.74
CA SER A 5 -4.32 28.06 -4.56
C SER A 5 -4.78 26.60 -4.43
N GLY A 6 -5.85 26.18 -5.12
CA GLY A 6 -6.38 24.80 -4.99
C GLY A 6 -5.54 23.69 -5.64
N SER A 7 -4.60 24.00 -6.55
CA SER A 7 -3.79 22.96 -7.23
C SER A 7 -2.50 22.59 -6.52
N HIS A 8 -2.02 23.40 -5.58
CA HIS A 8 -0.75 23.10 -4.90
C HIS A 8 -0.95 22.17 -3.70
N ALA A 9 -2.03 22.38 -2.94
CA ALA A 9 -2.37 21.55 -1.79
C ALA A 9 -2.81 20.12 -2.22
N LEU A 10 -3.58 19.99 -3.31
CA LEU A 10 -3.90 18.68 -3.88
C LEU A 10 -2.67 17.85 -4.31
N LYS A 11 -1.53 18.50 -4.62
CA LYS A 11 -0.26 17.84 -4.97
C LYS A 11 0.58 17.45 -3.77
N GLU A 12 0.43 18.13 -2.63
CA GLU A 12 1.12 17.75 -1.39
C GLU A 12 0.36 16.65 -0.65
N PHE A 13 -0.97 16.57 -0.80
CA PHE A 13 -1.79 15.47 -0.29
C PHE A 13 -1.70 14.17 -1.12
N THR A 14 -1.04 14.19 -2.28
CA THR A 14 -0.69 12.98 -3.06
C THR A 14 0.64 12.35 -2.64
N LYS A 15 1.24 12.72 -1.50
CA LYS A 15 2.25 11.85 -0.90
C LYS A 15 1.49 10.74 -0.18
N ALA A 16 1.71 9.50 -0.59
CA ALA A 16 1.10 8.39 0.10
C ALA A 16 1.49 8.46 1.60
N PRO A 17 0.53 8.27 2.51
CA PRO A 17 0.84 8.18 3.93
C PRO A 17 1.87 7.08 4.20
N LEU A 18 2.73 7.23 5.20
CA LEU A 18 3.78 6.24 5.46
C LEU A 18 3.26 4.97 6.16
N THR A 19 2.03 5.02 6.68
CA THR A 19 1.41 3.93 7.46
C THR A 19 -0.04 3.71 7.02
N GLU A 20 -0.54 2.50 7.30
CA GLU A 20 -1.92 2.09 7.05
C GLU A 20 -2.94 2.95 7.84
N GLU A 21 -2.59 3.28 9.09
CA GLU A 21 -3.37 4.19 9.93
C GLU A 21 -3.45 5.58 9.29
N GLY A 22 -2.34 6.08 8.75
CA GLY A 22 -2.31 7.36 8.02
C GLY A 22 -3.13 7.33 6.73
N LEU A 23 -3.20 6.20 6.03
CA LEU A 23 -4.12 6.01 4.89
C LEU A 23 -5.57 6.11 5.36
N THR A 24 -5.92 5.40 6.42
CA THR A 24 -7.28 5.40 6.98
C THR A 24 -7.73 6.81 7.37
N GLU A 25 -6.89 7.56 8.09
CA GLU A 25 -7.19 8.95 8.45
C GLU A 25 -7.34 9.86 7.23
N THR A 26 -6.49 9.69 6.21
CA THR A 26 -6.54 10.48 4.98
C THR A 26 -7.83 10.21 4.20
N VAL A 27 -8.21 8.94 4.04
CA VAL A 27 -9.46 8.54 3.38
C VAL A 27 -10.67 9.06 4.13
N GLN A 28 -10.67 9.03 5.46
CA GLN A 28 -11.74 9.60 6.29
C GLN A 28 -11.89 11.11 6.08
N LYS A 29 -10.78 11.87 6.06
CA LYS A 29 -10.79 13.32 5.81
C LYS A 29 -11.33 13.66 4.42
N ILE A 30 -10.91 12.91 3.39
CA ILE A 30 -11.41 13.10 2.02
C ILE A 30 -12.90 12.79 1.97
N ASN A 31 -13.36 11.67 2.54
CA ASN A 31 -14.78 11.29 2.53
C ASN A 31 -15.65 12.30 3.28
N ALA A 32 -15.19 12.79 4.44
CA ALA A 32 -15.87 13.82 5.22
C ALA A 32 -15.93 15.18 4.50
N GLY A 33 -15.13 15.39 3.44
CA GLY A 33 -15.02 16.68 2.79
C GLY A 33 -14.39 17.73 3.70
N SER A 34 -13.48 17.31 4.59
CA SER A 34 -12.77 18.22 5.50
C SER A 34 -11.88 19.18 4.72
N ASP A 35 -11.71 20.39 5.25
CA ASP A 35 -10.82 21.42 4.68
C ASP A 35 -11.11 21.69 3.20
N GLU A 36 -10.11 21.54 2.34
CA GLU A 36 -10.20 21.77 0.90
C GLU A 36 -10.96 20.67 0.15
N PHE A 37 -11.14 19.48 0.75
CA PHE A 37 -11.91 18.40 0.12
C PHE A 37 -13.39 18.75 0.02
N GLY A 38 -13.90 19.67 0.85
CA GLY A 38 -15.26 20.19 0.77
C GLY A 38 -15.55 20.92 -0.55
N LEU A 39 -14.52 21.35 -1.28
CA LEU A 39 -14.64 21.97 -2.60
C LEU A 39 -14.88 20.94 -3.72
N LEU A 40 -14.60 19.67 -3.46
CA LEU A 40 -14.80 18.58 -4.42
C LEU A 40 -16.24 18.06 -4.34
N SER A 41 -16.81 17.75 -5.50
CA SER A 41 -18.06 16.99 -5.58
C SER A 41 -17.87 15.59 -4.98
N HIS A 42 -18.95 14.93 -4.56
CA HIS A 42 -18.86 13.57 -4.03
C HIS A 42 -18.14 12.59 -4.97
N PRO A 43 -18.42 12.55 -6.29
CA PRO A 43 -17.63 11.74 -7.23
C PRO A 43 -16.15 12.13 -7.29
N GLY A 44 -15.83 13.42 -7.17
CA GLY A 44 -14.45 13.89 -7.12
C GLY A 44 -13.70 13.41 -5.88
N ARG A 45 -14.37 13.33 -4.73
CA ARG A 45 -13.79 12.79 -3.48
C ARG A 45 -13.59 11.28 -3.56
N VAL A 46 -14.54 10.54 -4.14
CA VAL A 46 -14.40 9.10 -4.39
C VAL A 46 -13.20 8.81 -5.31
N ALA A 47 -13.07 9.54 -6.42
CA ALA A 47 -11.94 9.39 -7.33
C ALA A 47 -10.59 9.74 -6.65
N LEU A 48 -10.57 10.74 -5.77
CA LEU A 48 -9.38 11.11 -5.02
C LEU A 48 -8.99 10.02 -4.00
N VAL A 49 -9.96 9.46 -3.27
CA VAL A 49 -9.74 8.33 -2.36
C VAL A 49 -9.12 7.17 -3.12
N GLN A 50 -9.71 6.76 -4.24
CA GLN A 50 -9.19 5.66 -5.05
C GLN A 50 -7.72 5.91 -5.44
N LYS A 51 -7.41 7.10 -5.97
CA LYS A 51 -6.06 7.45 -6.39
C LYS A 51 -5.05 7.44 -5.25
N VAL A 52 -5.42 7.96 -4.08
CA VAL A 52 -4.53 7.99 -2.90
C VAL A 52 -4.30 6.59 -2.36
N THR A 53 -5.34 5.75 -2.32
CA THR A 53 -5.21 4.34 -1.93
C THR A 53 -4.32 3.57 -2.89
N GLU A 54 -4.56 3.64 -4.21
CA GLU A 54 -3.74 2.96 -5.21
C GLU A 54 -2.26 3.38 -5.14
N GLN A 55 -2.00 4.68 -4.97
CA GLN A 55 -0.62 5.16 -4.84
C GLN A 55 0.03 4.67 -3.54
N TRP A 56 -0.71 4.66 -2.43
CA TRP A 56 -0.23 4.14 -1.16
C TRP A 56 0.12 2.67 -1.24
N GLU A 57 -0.76 1.87 -1.82
CA GLU A 57 -0.55 0.43 -2.01
C GLU A 57 0.71 0.16 -2.84
N GLN A 58 0.94 0.91 -3.92
CA GLN A 58 2.16 0.79 -4.74
C GLN A 58 3.43 1.16 -3.96
N GLU A 59 3.41 2.27 -3.22
CA GLU A 59 4.54 2.70 -2.40
C GLU A 59 4.81 1.73 -1.25
N PHE A 60 3.76 1.19 -0.63
CA PHE A 60 3.85 0.15 0.41
C PHE A 60 4.50 -1.11 -0.16
N VAL A 61 3.99 -1.62 -1.28
CA VAL A 61 4.55 -2.79 -1.96
C VAL A 61 6.00 -2.56 -2.29
N ALA A 62 6.40 -1.41 -2.83
CA ALA A 62 7.78 -1.11 -3.19
C ALA A 62 8.71 -0.94 -1.98
N GLY A 63 8.21 -0.33 -0.90
CA GLY A 63 8.95 -0.04 0.32
C GLY A 63 9.02 -1.20 1.32
N PHE A 64 8.19 -2.23 1.16
CA PHE A 64 8.15 -3.37 2.07
C PHE A 64 9.51 -4.07 2.15
N HIS A 65 10.02 -4.30 3.36
CA HIS A 65 11.27 -5.01 3.54
C HIS A 65 11.01 -6.51 3.61
N VAL A 66 11.53 -7.25 2.62
CA VAL A 66 11.55 -8.72 2.67
C VAL A 66 12.85 -9.15 3.34
N SER A 67 12.74 -9.95 4.41
CA SER A 67 13.92 -10.46 5.10
C SER A 67 14.76 -11.37 4.20
N ASN A 68 16.10 -11.29 4.31
CA ASN A 68 17.01 -12.24 3.65
C ASN A 68 17.09 -13.60 4.38
N ASP A 69 16.58 -13.67 5.61
CA ASP A 69 16.51 -14.92 6.36
C ASP A 69 15.28 -15.72 5.91
N LEU A 70 15.50 -16.89 5.33
CA LEU A 70 14.44 -17.74 4.78
C LEU A 70 13.38 -18.13 5.81
N ASN A 71 13.75 -18.35 7.07
CA ASN A 71 12.78 -18.74 8.09
C ASN A 71 11.87 -17.54 8.41
N LYS A 72 12.46 -16.36 8.61
CA LYS A 72 11.70 -15.13 8.88
C LYS A 72 10.85 -14.71 7.69
N ALA A 73 11.40 -14.79 6.48
CA ALA A 73 10.67 -14.53 5.26
C ALA A 73 9.50 -15.50 5.09
N GLY A 74 9.69 -16.78 5.43
CA GLY A 74 8.64 -17.79 5.39
C GLY A 74 7.51 -17.52 6.39
N GLU A 75 7.85 -17.13 7.62
CA GLU A 75 6.87 -16.72 8.63
C GLU A 75 6.08 -15.48 8.19
N GLU A 76 6.76 -14.46 7.67
CA GLU A 76 6.11 -13.24 7.20
C GLU A 76 5.22 -13.47 5.97
N TYR A 77 5.69 -14.28 5.01
CA TYR A 77 4.88 -14.67 3.86
C TYR A 77 3.62 -15.38 4.30
N ALA A 78 3.72 -16.38 5.19
CA ALA A 78 2.57 -17.14 5.66
C ALA A 78 1.57 -16.24 6.40
N ALA A 79 2.06 -15.29 7.20
CA ALA A 79 1.21 -14.33 7.89
C ALA A 79 0.49 -13.37 6.93
N ILE A 80 1.14 -12.94 5.85
CA ILE A 80 0.53 -12.11 4.81
C ILE A 80 -0.51 -12.92 4.01
N GLU A 81 -0.16 -14.14 3.60
CA GLU A 81 -1.04 -15.04 2.85
C GLU A 81 -2.31 -15.40 3.64
N GLN A 82 -2.21 -15.58 4.96
CA GLN A 82 -3.32 -15.89 5.86
C GLN A 82 -4.08 -14.65 6.37
N GLU A 83 -3.73 -13.45 5.92
CA GLU A 83 -4.30 -12.17 6.39
C GLU A 83 -4.00 -11.81 7.85
N ASP A 84 -3.19 -12.59 8.55
CA ASP A 84 -2.75 -12.29 9.91
C ASP A 84 -1.87 -11.03 9.96
N LYS A 85 -1.17 -10.73 8.86
CA LYS A 85 -0.35 -9.52 8.69
C LYS A 85 -0.88 -8.70 7.51
N CYS A 86 -1.15 -7.42 7.78
CA CYS A 86 -1.69 -6.46 6.81
C CYS A 86 -3.06 -6.89 6.22
N PRO A 87 -4.09 -7.15 7.07
CA PRO A 87 -5.41 -7.64 6.64
C PRO A 87 -6.18 -6.64 5.75
N SER A 88 -5.84 -5.36 5.83
CA SER A 88 -6.51 -4.29 5.08
C SER A 88 -6.03 -4.14 3.64
N LEU A 89 -4.96 -4.84 3.25
CA LEU A 89 -4.48 -4.83 1.89
C LEU A 89 -5.49 -5.51 0.97
N SER A 90 -5.72 -4.89 -0.18
CA SER A 90 -6.50 -5.52 -1.24
C SER A 90 -5.78 -6.76 -1.79
N ASP A 91 -6.53 -7.72 -2.30
CA ASP A 91 -5.98 -8.97 -2.86
C ASP A 91 -4.87 -8.72 -3.90
N PRO A 92 -5.00 -7.79 -4.87
CA PRO A 92 -3.95 -7.55 -5.86
C PRO A 92 -2.64 -7.04 -5.23
N VAL A 93 -2.73 -6.32 -4.12
CA VAL A 93 -1.58 -5.74 -3.42
C VAL A 93 -0.89 -6.80 -2.57
N ARG A 94 -1.69 -7.67 -1.95
CA ARG A 94 -1.18 -8.85 -1.26
C ARG A 94 -0.45 -9.78 -2.23
N GLU A 95 -1.06 -10.09 -3.37
CA GLU A 95 -0.41 -10.88 -4.42
C GLU A 95 0.90 -10.22 -4.89
N ALA A 96 0.91 -8.90 -5.09
CA ALA A 96 2.12 -8.18 -5.45
C ALA A 96 3.21 -8.23 -4.36
N LEU A 97 2.84 -8.20 -3.07
CA LEU A 97 3.77 -8.40 -1.96
C LEU A 97 4.35 -9.81 -1.96
N LEU A 98 3.49 -10.83 -1.99
CA LEU A 98 3.91 -12.24 -2.02
C LEU A 98 4.86 -12.49 -3.20
N ARG A 99 4.58 -11.87 -4.36
CA ARG A 99 5.47 -11.93 -5.53
C ARG A 99 6.87 -11.37 -5.25
N ARG A 100 7.02 -10.34 -4.42
CA ARG A 100 8.35 -9.82 -4.04
C ARG A 100 9.13 -10.81 -3.18
N PHE A 101 8.45 -11.60 -2.36
CA PHE A 101 9.12 -12.69 -1.65
C PHE A 101 9.60 -13.75 -2.64
N ASP A 102 8.75 -14.13 -3.60
CA ASP A 102 9.10 -15.09 -4.64
C ASP A 102 10.25 -14.61 -5.52
N ASP A 103 10.29 -13.32 -5.88
CA ASP A 103 11.37 -12.73 -6.65
C ASP A 103 12.73 -12.77 -5.91
N LEU A 104 12.70 -12.73 -4.57
CA LEU A 104 13.91 -12.75 -3.74
C LEU A 104 14.36 -14.18 -3.38
N HIS A 105 13.42 -15.06 -3.07
CA HIS A 105 13.67 -16.38 -2.47
C HIS A 105 13.31 -17.57 -3.36
N GLY A 106 12.70 -17.33 -4.53
CA GLY A 106 12.25 -18.36 -5.47
C GLY A 106 10.74 -18.45 -5.63
N ASP A 107 10.26 -18.89 -6.78
CA ASP A 107 8.83 -18.97 -7.06
C ASP A 107 8.13 -20.11 -6.29
N GLY A 108 6.89 -19.86 -5.82
CA GLY A 108 5.98 -20.85 -5.25
C GLY A 108 5.88 -20.88 -3.72
N GLY A 109 6.38 -19.84 -3.03
CA GLY A 109 6.19 -19.66 -1.58
C GLY A 109 7.07 -20.54 -0.65
N PRO A 110 6.88 -20.42 0.68
CA PRO A 110 7.82 -20.93 1.68
C PRO A 110 8.09 -22.44 1.64
N ARG A 111 7.13 -23.22 1.12
CA ARG A 111 7.24 -24.68 1.01
C ARG A 111 8.23 -25.13 -0.07
N VAL A 112 8.52 -24.28 -1.06
CA VAL A 112 9.43 -24.58 -2.20
C VAL A 112 10.70 -23.73 -2.21
N TRP A 113 10.80 -22.74 -1.32
CA TRP A 113 12.06 -22.07 -0.96
C TRP A 113 13.16 -22.93 -0.29
N PRO A 114 12.99 -24.22 0.14
CA PRO A 114 14.03 -24.99 0.85
C PRO A 114 15.38 -25.24 0.14
N ASP A 115 15.67 -24.67 -1.04
CA ASP A 115 16.90 -24.96 -1.78
C ASP A 115 17.71 -23.75 -2.26
N PHE A 116 17.33 -22.50 -1.95
CA PHE A 116 18.08 -21.33 -2.46
C PHE A 116 19.43 -21.06 -1.77
N ASN A 117 19.77 -21.81 -0.72
CA ASN A 117 21.07 -21.72 -0.03
C ASN A 117 22.03 -22.89 -0.31
N LYS A 118 21.80 -23.68 -1.37
CA LYS A 118 22.80 -24.63 -1.86
C LYS A 118 23.58 -24.04 -3.04
N LYS A 119 24.47 -23.09 -2.75
CA LYS A 119 25.62 -22.79 -3.61
C LYS A 119 26.89 -22.65 -2.78
#